data_AF-A0A0A7S3G5-F1
#
_entry.id   AF-A0A0A7S3G5-F1
#
_cell.length_a   1.000
_cell.length_b   1.000
_cell.length_c   1.000
_cell.angle_alpha   90.00
_cell.angle_beta   90.00
_cell.angle_gamma   90.00
#
_symmetry.space_group_name_H-M   'P 1'
#
loop_
_entity.id
_entity.type
_entity.pdbx_description
1 polymer ?
#
loop_
_entity_poly.entity_id
_entity_poly.type
_entity_poly.pdbx_seq_one_letter_code
_entity_poly.pdbx_strand_id
1 'polypeptide(L)' 'MTKFEFYQEVEVLDNCLQKECIGKKGVITGISEENGIIYGYAVDLYDKEYGYYFKTDCLKPTGKQFKREDFY' A
#
# COMPACT_ATOMS: atom_id res chain seq x y z
N MET A 1 0.47 5.19 -15.17
CA MET A 1 0.46 4.41 -13.92
C MET A 1 1.00 5.30 -12.82
N THR A 2 0.28 5.42 -11.71
CA THR A 2 0.77 6.16 -10.54
C THR A 2 1.72 5.23 -9.78
N LYS A 3 2.99 5.61 -9.68
CA LYS A 3 3.96 4.96 -8.80
C LYS A 3 3.66 5.44 -7.38
N PHE A 4 3.52 4.51 -6.42
CA PHE A 4 3.41 4.86 -5.01
C PHE A 4 4.81 5.04 -4.41
N GLU A 5 4.93 5.97 -3.48
CA GLU A 5 6.15 6.20 -2.73
C GLU A 5 6.09 5.52 -1.35
N PHE A 6 7.26 5.29 -0.75
CA PHE A 6 7.32 4.83 0.64
C PHE A 6 6.60 5.81 1.56
N TYR A 7 5.92 5.29 2.57
CA TYR A 7 5.15 6.06 3.55
C TYR A 7 3.94 6.81 2.99
N GLN A 8 3.55 6.54 1.75
CA GLN A 8 2.32 7.05 1.18
C GLN A 8 1.11 6.27 1.73
N GLU A 9 0.05 6.97 2.12
CA GLU A 9 -1.19 6.34 2.55
C GLU A 9 -2.02 5.90 1.34
N VAL A 10 -2.52 4.67 1.42
CA VAL A 10 -3.33 4.03 0.39
C VAL A 10 -4.59 3.43 0.98
N GLU A 11 -5.60 3.29 0.13
CA GLU A 11 -6.83 2.56 0.43
C GLU A 11 -6.95 1.37 -0.51
N VAL A 12 -7.34 0.21 0.03
CA VAL A 12 -7.53 -1.03 -0.74
C VAL A 12 -8.86 -0.98 -1.48
N LEU A 13 -8.80 -1.18 -2.79
CA LEU A 13 -9.94 -1.18 -3.70
C LEU A 13 -10.69 -2.53 -3.68
N ASP A 14 -11.92 -2.50 -4.17
CA ASP A 14 -12.88 -3.63 -4.17
C ASP A 14 -12.58 -4.71 -5.21
N ASN A 15 -11.75 -4.42 -6.21
CA ASN A 15 -11.25 -5.37 -7.21
C ASN A 15 -10.15 -6.30 -6.66
N CYS A 16 -9.75 -6.15 -5.40
CA CYS A 16 -8.65 -6.92 -4.83
C CYS A 16 -9.09 -8.28 -4.26
N LEU A 17 -8.21 -9.28 -4.32
CA LEU A 17 -8.51 -10.65 -3.88
C LEU A 17 -8.73 -10.77 -2.36
N GLN A 18 -8.02 -9.96 -1.57
CA GLN A 18 -8.09 -9.94 -0.12
C GLN A 18 -9.34 -9.17 0.35
N LYS A 19 -10.50 -9.83 0.28
CA LYS A 19 -11.81 -9.21 0.58
C LYS A 19 -11.90 -8.58 1.97
N GLU A 20 -11.19 -9.14 2.95
CA GLU A 20 -11.13 -8.63 4.32
C GLU A 20 -10.37 -7.29 4.47
N CYS A 21 -9.67 -6.87 3.41
CA CYS A 21 -8.88 -5.65 3.36
C CYS A 21 -9.58 -4.54 2.59
N ILE A 22 -10.65 -4.83 1.83
CA ILE A 22 -11.35 -3.85 1.00
C ILE A 22 -11.83 -2.66 1.86
N GLY A 23 -11.56 -1.44 1.39
CA GLY A 23 -11.89 -0.19 2.07
C GLY A 23 -10.98 0.18 3.23
N LYS A 24 -10.04 -0.70 3.63
CA LYS A 24 -9.07 -0.40 4.68
C LYS A 24 -7.95 0.49 4.15
N LYS A 25 -7.40 1.26 5.07
CA LYS A 25 -6.27 2.15 4.82
C LYS A 25 -5.01 1.61 5.47
N GLY A 26 -3.89 1.96 4.87
CA GLY A 26 -2.58 1.60 5.36
C GLY A 26 -1.50 2.40 4.65
N VAL A 27 -0.26 2.06 4.97
CA VAL A 27 0.91 2.81 4.52
C VAL A 27 1.85 1.90 3.76
N ILE A 28 2.40 2.38 2.65
CA ILE A 28 3.40 1.65 1.85
C ILE A 28 4.69 1.50 2.64
N THR A 29 5.04 0.26 2.98
CA THR A 29 6.26 -0.10 3.72
C THR A 29 7.26 -0.88 2.88
N GLY A 30 6.85 -1.33 1.68
CA GLY A 30 7.72 -2.01 0.72
C GLY A 30 7.24 -1.84 -0.72
N ILE A 31 8.19 -1.82 -1.64
CA ILE A 31 7.93 -1.74 -3.08
C ILE A 31 8.62 -2.94 -3.74
N SER A 32 7.84 -3.79 -4.40
CA SER A 32 8.38 -4.91 -5.19
C SER A 32 8.66 -4.41 -6.60
N GLU A 33 9.92 -4.06 -6.86
CA GLU A 33 10.40 -3.51 -8.14
C GLU A 33 11.60 -4.30 -8.65
N GLU A 34 11.54 -4.77 -9.90
CA GLU A 34 12.67 -5.41 -10.58
C GLU A 34 12.79 -4.85 -12.01
N ASN A 35 14.00 -4.44 -12.42
CA ASN A 35 14.26 -3.85 -13.74
C ASN A 35 13.31 -2.67 -14.08
N GLY A 36 12.90 -1.88 -13.07
CA GLY A 36 11.97 -0.76 -13.22
C GLY A 36 10.49 -1.15 -13.38
N ILE A 37 10.17 -2.45 -13.31
CA ILE A 37 8.79 -2.96 -13.32
C ILE A 37 8.33 -3.14 -11.88
N ILE A 38 7.21 -2.49 -11.53
CA ILE A 38 6.59 -2.62 -10.21
C ILE A 38 5.56 -3.74 -10.25
N TYR A 39 5.77 -4.77 -9.44
CA TYR A 39 4.88 -5.92 -9.34
C TYR A 39 3.79 -5.72 -8.29
N GLY A 40 4.07 -4.88 -7.29
CA GLY A 40 3.15 -4.60 -6.19
C GLY A 40 3.84 -3.93 -5.01
N TYR A 41 3.08 -3.80 -3.93
CA TYR A 41 3.46 -3.04 -2.76
C TYR A 41 3.16 -3.83 -1.48
N ALA A 42 4.05 -3.72 -0.49
CA ALA A 42 3.76 -4.11 0.87
C ALA A 42 3.13 -2.92 1.60
N VAL A 43 2.00 -3.18 2.27
CA VAL A 43 1.19 -2.18 2.96
C VAL A 43 0.91 -2.64 4.39
N ASP A 44 1.28 -1.81 5.36
CA ASP A 44 0.89 -2.01 6.75
C ASP A 44 -0.48 -1.36 6.95
N LEU A 45 -1.52 -2.18 7.09
CA LEU A 45 -2.89 -1.72 7.31
C LEU A 45 -3.09 -1.33 8.77
N TYR A 46 -3.74 -0.19 9.04
CA TYR A 46 -3.89 0.34 10.41
C TYR A 46 -4.62 -0.60 11.37
N ASP A 47 -5.59 -1.36 10.85
CA ASP A 47 -6.40 -2.30 11.62
C ASP A 47 -5.89 -3.75 11.54
N LYS A 48 -4.63 -3.97 11.15
CA LYS A 48 -4.02 -5.31 11.07
C LYS A 48 -2.63 -5.32 11.67
N GLU A 49 -2.24 -6.46 12.20
CA GLU A 49 -0.95 -6.66 12.87
C GLU A 49 0.22 -6.91 11.91
N TYR A 50 -0.06 -7.31 10.66
CA TYR A 50 0.95 -7.69 9.67
C TYR A 50 0.83 -6.87 8.39
N GLY A 51 1.95 -6.70 7.69
CA GLY A 51 2.00 -6.13 6.35
C GLY A 51 1.39 -7.07 5.31
N TYR A 52 0.65 -6.50 4.36
CA TYR A 52 -0.01 -7.22 3.28
C TYR A 52 0.59 -6.83 1.93
N TYR A 53 0.70 -7.80 1.03
CA TYR A 53 1.10 -7.55 -0.35
C TYR A 53 -0.12 -7.29 -1.25
N PHE A 54 -0.08 -6.21 -2.00
CA PHE A 54 -1.13 -5.83 -2.95
C PHE A 54 -0.55 -5.55 -4.35
N LYS A 55 -1.32 -5.89 -5.38
CA LYS A 55 -1.01 -5.51 -6.77
C LYS A 55 -1.20 -4.00 -6.98
N THR A 56 -0.58 -3.48 -8.02
CA THR A 56 -0.62 -2.03 -8.32
C THR A 56 -2.02 -1.50 -8.59
N ASP A 57 -2.92 -2.32 -9.15
CA ASP A 57 -4.32 -1.97 -9.44
C ASP A 57 -5.26 -2.14 -8.24
N CYS A 58 -4.77 -2.62 -7.10
CA CYS A 58 -5.57 -2.82 -5.89
C CYS A 58 -5.59 -1.61 -4.95
N LEU A 59 -4.81 -0.57 -5.24
CA LEU A 59 -4.56 0.53 -4.32
C LEU A 59 -4.91 1.85 -4.98
N LYS A 60 -5.48 2.78 -4.21
CA LYS A 60 -5.58 4.19 -4.58
C LYS A 60 -4.90 5.07 -3.53
N PRO A 61 -4.26 6.17 -3.93
CA PRO A 61 -3.71 7.13 -2.98
C PRO A 61 -4.84 7.85 -2.24
N THR A 62 -4.67 8.09 -0.94
CA THR A 62 -5.60 8.96 -0.20
C THR A 62 -5.20 10.44 -0.26
N GLY A 63 -3.97 10.71 -0.70
CA GLY A 63 -3.35 12.05 -0.70
C GLY A 63 -2.52 12.36 0.55
N LYS A 64 -2.50 11.47 1.54
CA LYS A 64 -1.67 11.62 2.73
C LYS A 64 -0.30 10.97 2.54
N GLN A 65 0.75 11.68 2.95
CA GLN A 65 2.13 11.22 2.94
C GLN A 65 2.67 11.31 4.37
N PHE A 66 3.21 10.22 4.88
CA PHE A 66 3.88 10.20 6.18
C PHE A 66 5.39 10.38 6.02
N LYS A 67 6.03 10.75 7.12
CA LYS A 67 7.47 10.70 7.24
C LYS A 67 7.87 9.38 7.87
N ARG A 68 9.09 8.94 7.59
CA ARG A 68 9.67 7.77 8.27
C ARG A 68 9.65 7.93 9.81
N GLU A 69 9.85 9.15 10.28
CA GLU A 69 9.85 9.51 11.71
C GLU A 69 8.48 9.28 12.39
N ASP A 70 7.39 9.14 11.64
CA ASP A 70 6.08 8.81 12.22
C ASP A 70 5.99 7.34 12.69
N PHE A 71 7.00 6.50 12.39
CA PHE A 71 7.02 5.07 12.67
C PHE A 71 8.17 4.62 13.61
N TYR A 72 9.00 5.56 14.11
CA TYR A 72 10.14 5.31 15.01
C TYR A 72 10.19 6.35 16.13
#